data_AF-A0A1D2SFD9-F1
#
_entry.id   AF-A0A1D2SFD9-F1
#
_cell.length_a   1.000
_cell.length_b   1.000
_cell.length_c   1.000
_cell.angle_alpha   90.00
_cell.angle_beta   90.00
_cell.angle_gamma   90.00
#
_symmetry.space_group_name_H-M   'P 1'
#
loop_
_entity.id
_entity.type
_entity.pdbx_description
1 polymer ?
#
loop_
_entity_poly.entity_id
_entity_poly.type
_entity_poly.pdbx_seq_one_letter_code
_entity_poly.pdbx_strand_id
1 'polypeptide(L)' 'MTTNITLRLDEKTLRRIRHLAVDQQTSVSAWVGNLVTRAVAELDSFEPARRRALRAMKQPVPVREGPLGREEAHER' A
#
# COMPACT_ATOMS: atom_id res chain seq x y z
N MET A 1 -10.11 11.03 15.17
CA MET A 1 -9.53 12.30 15.68
C MET A 1 -8.30 12.63 14.85
N THR A 2 -8.03 13.90 14.58
CA THR A 2 -6.84 14.35 13.84
C THR A 2 -5.88 15.06 14.80
N THR A 3 -4.57 14.82 14.62
CA THR A 3 -3.52 15.44 15.43
C THR A 3 -2.56 16.19 14.51
N ASN A 4 -2.17 17.41 14.90
CA ASN A 4 -1.21 18.20 14.14
C ASN A 4 0.23 17.75 14.45
N ILE A 5 1.07 17.74 13.41
CA ILE A 5 2.51 17.44 13.54
C ILE A 5 3.32 18.55 12.86
N THR A 6 4.51 18.81 13.38
CA THR A 6 5.47 19.74 12.77
C THR A 6 6.56 18.94 12.07
N LEU A 7 6.81 19.23 10.80
CA LEU A 7 7.82 18.56 9.99
C LEU A 7 8.93 19.53 9.60
N ARG A 8 10.19 19.10 9.73
CA ARG A 8 11.34 19.84 9.20
C ARG A 8 11.72 19.20 7.87
N LEU A 9 11.70 20.00 6.81
CA LEU A 9 12.06 19.60 5.45
C LEU A 9 13.12 20.57 4.93
N ASP A 10 13.99 20.09 4.05
CA ASP A 10 14.89 20.98 3.34
C ASP A 10 14.12 21.84 2.33
N GLU A 11 14.66 23.01 2.04
CA GLU A 11 14.00 24.02 1.20
C GLU A 11 13.79 23.53 -0.24
N LYS A 12 14.68 22.66 -0.77
CA LYS A 12 14.53 22.10 -2.11
C LYS A 12 13.33 21.16 -2.18
N THR A 13 13.16 20.31 -1.16
CA THR A 13 11.98 19.44 -1.03
C THR A 13 10.70 20.25 -0.87
N LEU A 14 10.70 21.27 0.00
CA LEU A 14 9.51 22.11 0.21
C LEU A 14 9.07 22.85 -1.07
N ARG A 15 10.01 23.35 -1.87
CA ARG A 15 9.69 23.93 -3.20
C ARG A 15 9.03 22.93 -4.13
N ARG A 16 9.57 21.71 -4.21
CA ARG A 16 9.03 20.68 -5.11
C ARG A 16 7.64 20.21 -4.68
N ILE A 17 7.39 20.08 -3.38
CA ILE A 17 6.06 19.73 -2.86
C ILE A 17 5.04 20.84 -3.16
N ARG A 18 5.42 22.12 -3.08
CA ARG A 18 4.53 23.23 -3.44
C ARG A 18 4.07 23.13 -4.90
N HIS A 19 4.99 22.86 -5.83
CA HIS A 19 4.62 22.66 -7.24
C HIS A 19 3.69 21.45 -7.42
N LEU A 20 4.03 20.30 -6.83
CA LEU A 20 3.19 19.10 -6.91
C LEU A 20 1.79 19.31 -6.34
N ALA A 21 1.67 20.06 -5.25
CA ALA A 21 0.39 20.38 -4.64
C ALA A 21 -0.47 21.25 -5.58
N VAL A 22 0.13 22.24 -6.24
CA VAL A 22 -0.55 23.06 -7.26
C VAL A 22 -1.00 22.23 -8.45
N ASP A 23 -0.13 21.37 -8.99
CA ASP A 23 -0.43 20.51 -10.14
C ASP A 23 -1.60 19.56 -9.83
N GLN A 24 -1.72 19.12 -8.58
CA GLN A 24 -2.80 18.24 -8.10
C GLN A 24 -3.99 19.00 -7.50
N GLN A 25 -4.05 20.33 -7.65
CA GLN A 25 -5.13 21.18 -7.11
C GLN A 25 -5.40 20.96 -5.61
N THR A 26 -4.35 20.78 -4.82
CA THR A 26 -4.42 20.50 -3.38
C THR A 26 -3.50 21.42 -2.59
N SER A 27 -3.65 21.44 -1.27
CA SER A 27 -2.68 22.09 -0.38
C SER A 27 -1.48 21.17 -0.10
N VAL A 28 -0.36 21.77 0.32
CA VAL A 28 0.85 21.02 0.75
C VAL A 28 0.52 20.08 1.91
N SER A 29 -0.25 20.54 2.91
CA SER A 29 -0.61 19.72 4.07
C SER A 29 -1.49 18.54 3.69
N ALA A 30 -2.47 18.74 2.81
CA ALA A 30 -3.31 17.66 2.30
C ALA A 30 -2.51 16.67 1.45
N TRP A 31 -1.60 17.15 0.61
CA TRP A 31 -0.72 16.31 -0.20
C TRP A 31 0.18 15.43 0.67
N VAL A 32 0.85 16.02 1.67
CA VAL A 32 1.71 15.30 2.61
C VAL A 32 0.89 14.33 3.47
N GLY A 33 -0.28 14.76 3.95
CA GLY A 33 -1.19 13.89 4.69
C GLY A 33 -1.57 12.65 3.89
N ASN A 34 -1.97 12.83 2.63
CA ASN A 34 -2.30 11.72 1.73
C ASN A 34 -1.12 10.79 1.50
N LEU A 35 0.10 11.33 1.34
CA LEU A 35 1.31 10.51 1.19
C LEU A 35 1.54 9.63 2.42
N VAL A 36 1.45 10.20 3.63
CA VAL A 36 1.61 9.47 4.89
C VAL A 36 0.53 8.40 5.04
N THR A 37 -0.74 8.74 4.78
CA THR A 37 -1.85 7.79 4.85
C THR A 37 -1.65 6.61 3.91
N ARG A 38 -1.17 6.85 2.67
CA ARG A 38 -0.87 5.78 1.71
C ARG A 38 0.25 4.89 2.20
N ALA A 39 1.35 5.46 2.68
CA ALA A 39 2.48 4.69 3.21
C ALA A 39 2.08 3.79 4.40
N VAL A 40 1.24 4.31 5.30
CA VAL A 40 0.70 3.53 6.42
C VAL A 40 -0.23 2.41 5.92
N ALA A 41 -1.15 2.72 4.99
CA ALA A 41 -2.04 1.71 4.43
C ALA A 41 -1.30 0.59 3.69
N GLU A 42 -0.23 0.92 2.97
CA GLU A 42 0.64 -0.07 2.33
C GLU A 42 1.28 -1.00 3.37
N LEU A 43 1.84 -0.44 4.46
CA LEU A 43 2.41 -1.22 5.56
C LEU A 43 1.37 -2.12 6.23
N ASP A 44 0.20 -1.57 6.53
CA ASP A 44 -0.92 -2.28 7.14
C ASP A 44 -1.47 -3.39 6.24
N SER A 45 -1.34 -3.27 4.92
CA SER A 45 -1.72 -4.31 3.96
C SER A 45 -0.65 -5.40 3.82
N PHE A 46 0.62 -5.01 3.90
CA PHE A 46 1.77 -5.89 3.67
C PHE A 46 1.89 -6.96 4.75
N GLU A 47 1.84 -6.59 6.03
CA GLU A 47 2.02 -7.55 7.13
C GLU A 47 0.94 -8.65 7.14
N PRO A 48 -0.37 -8.34 7.01
CA PRO A 48 -1.40 -9.36 6.85
C PRO A 48 -1.19 -10.22 5.61
N ALA A 49 -0.80 -9.64 4.47
CA ALA A 49 -0.52 -10.39 3.24
C ALA A 49 0.66 -11.37 3.43
N ARG A 50 1.76 -10.89 3.99
CA ARG A 50 2.94 -11.69 4.35
C ARG A 50 2.57 -12.81 5.32
N ARG A 51 1.81 -12.52 6.37
CA ARG A 51 1.34 -13.52 7.34
C ARG A 51 0.45 -14.59 6.69
N ARG A 52 -0.45 -14.19 5.78
CA ARG A 52 -1.29 -15.13 5.01
C ARG A 52 -0.44 -16.04 4.12
N ALA A 53 0.52 -15.48 3.38
CA ALA A 53 1.43 -16.24 2.52
C ALA A 53 2.25 -17.25 3.34
N LEU A 54 2.86 -16.82 4.44
CA LEU A 54 3.64 -17.71 5.32
C LEU A 54 2.77 -18.81 5.95
N ARG A 55 1.50 -18.50 6.31
CA ARG A 55 0.56 -19.52 6.80
C ARG A 55 0.22 -20.53 5.71
N ALA A 56 -0.04 -20.09 4.49
CA ALA A 56 -0.31 -20.97 3.36
C ALA A 56 0.88 -21.88 3.03
N MET A 57 2.12 -21.43 3.24
CA MET A 57 3.30 -22.28 3.10
C MET A 57 3.41 -23.34 4.22
N LYS A 58 3.04 -22.98 5.46
CA LYS A 58 3.08 -23.92 6.60
C LYS A 58 1.92 -24.93 6.59
N GLN A 59 0.76 -24.51 6.09
CA GLN A 59 -0.43 -25.32 5.94
C GLN A 59 -0.88 -25.23 4.48
N PRO A 60 -0.19 -25.94 3.57
CA PRO A 60 -0.56 -25.95 2.17
C PRO A 60 -1.97 -26.49 2.03
N VAL A 61 -2.77 -25.85 1.17
CA VAL A 61 -4.07 -26.38 0.77
C VAL A 61 -3.81 -27.71 0.07
N PRO A 62 -4.54 -28.79 0.40
CA PRO A 62 -4.37 -30.07 -0.29
C PRO A 62 -4.64 -29.87 -1.79
N VAL A 63 -3.58 -29.96 -2.58
CA VAL A 63 -3.65 -29.86 -4.04
C VAL A 63 -3.87 -31.26 -4.57
N ARG A 64 -4.81 -31.42 -5.50
CA ARG A 64 -4.98 -32.69 -6.22
C ARG A 64 -3.74 -32.90 -7.09
N GLU A 65 -3.16 -34.09 -7.07
CA GLU A 65 -2.06 -34.42 -7.97
C GLU A 65 -2.54 -34.49 -9.42
N GLY A 66 -1.71 -34.02 -10.34
CA GLY A 66 -1.98 -34.00 -11.78
C GLY A 66 -2.27 -32.60 -12.35
N PRO A 67 -2.13 -32.41 -13.66
CA PRO A 67 -2.42 -31.13 -14.31
C PRO A 67 -3.92 -30.83 -14.23
N LEU A 68 -4.26 -29.61 -13.79
CA LEU A 68 -5.62 -29.07 -13.96
C LEU A 68 -5.80 -28.67 -15.42
N GLY A 69 -6.87 -29.14 -16.06
CA GLY A 69 -7.30 -28.62 -17.35
C GLY A 69 -7.63 -27.12 -17.23
N ARG A 70 -7.41 -26.36 -18.31
CA ARG A 70 -7.73 -24.93 -18.36
C ARG A 70 -9.19 -24.64 -17.97
N GLU A 71 -10.11 -25.48 -18.46
CA GLU A 71 -11.54 -25.38 -18.15
C GLU A 71 -11.82 -25.68 -16.66
N GLU A 72 -11.21 -26.73 -16.10
CA GLU A 72 -11.35 -27.11 -14.69
C GLU A 72 -10.80 -26.05 -13.72
N ALA A 73 -9.82 -25.25 -14.17
CA ALA A 73 -9.27 -24.14 -13.40
C ALA A 73 -10.16 -22.88 -13.46
N HIS A 74 -10.93 -22.69 -14.53
CA HIS A 74 -11.79 -21.52 -14.72
C HIS A 74 -13.10 -21.61 -13.91
N GLU A 75 -13.63 -22.82 -13.73
CA GLU A 75 -14.88 -23.06 -13.01
C GLU A 75 -14.73 -23.04 -11.47
N ARG A 76 -13.53 -22.82 -10.93
CA ARG A 76 -13.22 -22.82 -9.49
C ARG A 76 -13.19 -21.45 -8.84
#